data_AF-A0A7S2QW17-F1
#
_entry.id   AF-A0A7S2QW17-F1
#
_cell.length_a   1.000
_cell.length_b   1.000
_cell.length_c   1.000
_cell.angle_alpha   90.00
_cell.angle_beta   90.00
_cell.angle_gamma   90.00
#
_symmetry.space_group_name_H-M   'P 1'
#
loop_
_entity.id
_entity.type
_entity.pdbx_description
1 polymer ?
#
loop_
_entity_poly.entity_id
_entity_poly.type
_entity_poly.pdbx_seq_one_letter_code
_entity_poly.pdbx_strand_id
1 'polypeptide(L)'
;AMAKSKNHTGHNQIYKNHRNGIKKTRRPRKMSMQGMNCRFVRNQAYAKRGMKCSDEDAQARKEAQKEAQKRAEEKKAADKEKRLKELEEEKQKAILKKASGKR
;
A
#
# COMPACT_ATOMS: atom_id res chain seq x y z
N ALA A 1 -16.44 3.77 -63.51
CA ALA A 1 -15.51 4.76 -62.95
C ALA A 1 -15.12 4.35 -61.54
N MET A 2 -13.82 4.27 -61.22
CA MET A 2 -13.36 3.93 -59.87
C MET A 2 -13.54 5.16 -58.98
N ALA A 3 -14.54 5.14 -58.10
CA ALA A 3 -14.80 6.24 -57.19
C ALA A 3 -13.72 6.27 -56.10
N LYS A 4 -13.12 7.44 -55.88
CA LYS A 4 -12.04 7.62 -54.89
C LYS A 4 -12.59 7.41 -53.47
N SER A 5 -11.90 6.61 -52.66
CA SER A 5 -12.17 6.43 -51.23
C SER A 5 -11.31 7.37 -50.37
N LYS A 6 -11.58 7.43 -49.07
CA LYS A 6 -10.78 8.22 -48.11
C LYS A 6 -9.45 7.53 -47.83
N ASN A 7 -8.35 8.28 -47.94
CA ASN A 7 -6.99 7.74 -47.78
C ASN A 7 -6.56 7.47 -46.31
N HIS A 8 -7.07 8.25 -45.32
CA HIS A 8 -6.73 8.07 -43.90
C HIS A 8 -7.76 8.71 -42.94
N THR A 9 -7.95 8.17 -41.73
CA THR A 9 -8.75 8.82 -40.67
C THR A 9 -8.36 8.42 -39.24
N GLY A 10 -8.24 9.44 -38.37
CA GLY A 10 -8.07 9.30 -36.92
C GLY A 10 -9.35 9.50 -36.09
N HIS A 11 -10.52 9.65 -36.73
CA HIS A 11 -11.74 10.21 -36.09
C HIS A 11 -12.17 9.46 -34.82
N ASN A 12 -12.18 8.14 -34.85
CA ASN A 12 -12.60 7.31 -33.70
C ASN A 12 -11.43 6.83 -32.82
N GLN A 13 -10.19 7.27 -33.09
CA GLN A 13 -9.03 6.77 -32.34
C GLN A 13 -9.01 7.33 -30.91
N ILE A 14 -9.31 8.62 -30.75
CA ILE A 14 -9.36 9.28 -29.45
C ILE A 14 -10.45 8.65 -28.57
N TYR A 15 -11.64 8.43 -29.10
CA TYR A 15 -12.75 7.82 -28.37
C TYR A 15 -12.39 6.41 -27.88
N LYS A 16 -11.80 5.57 -28.74
CA LYS A 16 -11.34 4.22 -28.35
C LYS A 16 -10.26 4.26 -27.26
N ASN A 17 -9.30 5.18 -27.36
CA ASN A 17 -8.24 5.33 -26.36
C ASN A 17 -8.80 5.76 -24.99
N HIS A 18 -9.86 6.57 -24.97
CA HIS A 18 -10.49 7.04 -23.74
C HIS A 18 -11.57 6.12 -23.19
N ARG A 19 -12.13 5.19 -23.98
CA ARG A 19 -13.16 4.24 -23.52
C ARG A 19 -12.75 3.52 -22.23
N ASN A 20 -11.48 3.12 -22.11
CA ASN A 20 -10.91 2.48 -20.92
C ASN A 20 -10.04 3.43 -20.08
N GLY A 21 -9.89 4.68 -20.54
CA GLY A 21 -9.01 5.70 -20.00
C GLY A 21 -7.53 5.49 -20.33
N ILE A 22 -6.82 6.59 -20.57
CA ILE A 22 -5.36 6.59 -20.75
C ILE A 22 -4.70 6.47 -19.37
N LYS A 23 -4.30 5.26 -18.99
CA LYS A 23 -3.66 5.00 -17.69
C LYS A 23 -2.18 5.37 -17.71
N LYS A 24 -1.72 6.04 -16.65
CA LYS A 24 -0.29 6.29 -16.42
C LYS A 24 0.40 4.97 -16.04
N THR A 25 1.68 4.84 -16.39
CA THR A 25 2.49 3.69 -15.98
C THR A 25 2.63 3.65 -14.46
N ARG A 26 2.63 2.43 -13.90
CA ARG A 26 2.78 2.23 -12.46
C ARG A 26 4.19 2.64 -12.02
N ARG A 27 4.29 3.48 -11.00
CA ARG A 27 5.57 3.85 -10.35
C ARG A 27 5.83 2.90 -9.17
N PRO A 28 6.75 1.93 -9.28
CA PRO A 28 7.07 1.04 -8.16
C PRO A 28 7.85 1.78 -7.06
N ARG A 29 7.74 1.33 -5.81
CA ARG A 29 8.49 1.91 -4.68
C ARG A 29 10.01 1.78 -4.83
N LYS A 30 10.47 0.71 -5.50
CA LYS A 30 11.88 0.49 -5.85
C LYS A 30 11.98 0.40 -7.37
N MET A 31 12.77 1.27 -7.98
CA MET A 31 13.01 1.30 -9.42
C MET A 31 14.04 0.24 -9.82
N SER A 32 14.03 -0.16 -11.10
CA SER A 32 15.08 -1.01 -11.67
C SER A 32 16.41 -0.25 -11.74
N MET A 33 17.52 -0.96 -11.56
CA MET A 33 18.88 -0.43 -11.77
C MET A 33 19.41 -0.74 -13.19
N GLN A 34 18.56 -1.23 -14.09
CA GLN A 34 18.93 -1.48 -15.48
C GLN A 34 19.37 -0.18 -16.17
N GLY A 35 20.52 -0.21 -16.84
CA GLY A 35 21.13 0.96 -17.47
C GLY A 35 22.02 1.80 -16.55
N MET A 36 22.14 1.46 -15.27
CA MET A 36 23.13 2.09 -14.39
C MET A 36 24.55 1.61 -14.71
N ASN A 37 25.56 2.41 -14.33
CA ASN A 37 26.96 2.09 -14.55
C ASN A 37 27.33 0.71 -13.97
N CYS A 38 27.86 -0.18 -14.81
CA CYS A 38 28.15 -1.55 -14.45
C CYS A 38 29.22 -1.69 -13.35
N ARG A 39 30.22 -0.77 -13.30
CA ARG A 39 31.24 -0.76 -12.24
C ARG A 39 30.61 -0.43 -10.89
N PHE A 40 29.71 0.54 -10.86
CA PHE A 40 28.99 0.92 -9.64
C PHE A 40 28.08 -0.21 -9.15
N VAL A 41 27.25 -0.78 -10.03
CA VAL A 41 26.34 -1.87 -9.67
C VAL A 41 27.10 -3.08 -9.15
N ARG A 42 28.23 -3.43 -9.78
CA ARG A 42 29.10 -4.51 -9.34
C ARG A 42 29.69 -4.25 -7.95
N ASN A 43 30.23 -3.06 -7.71
CA ASN A 43 30.77 -2.69 -6.40
C ASN A 43 29.68 -2.72 -5.31
N GLN A 44 28.50 -2.15 -5.59
CA GLN A 44 27.38 -2.17 -4.67
C GLN A 44 26.96 -3.60 -4.30
N ALA A 45 26.98 -4.53 -5.25
CA ALA A 45 26.68 -5.94 -5.00
C ALA A 45 27.71 -6.59 -4.06
N TYR A 46 29.01 -6.30 -4.22
CA TYR A 46 30.05 -6.80 -3.31
C TYR A 46 29.92 -6.19 -1.91
N ALA A 47 29.70 -4.88 -1.80
CA ALA A 47 29.50 -4.22 -0.51
C ALA A 47 28.30 -4.80 0.26
N LYS A 48 27.16 -4.99 -0.42
CA LYS A 48 25.97 -5.64 0.17
C LYS A 48 26.23 -7.08 0.58
N ARG A 49 27.08 -7.80 -0.14
CA ARG A 49 27.48 -9.17 0.20
C ARG A 49 28.35 -9.20 1.46
N GLY A 50 29.30 -8.27 1.59
CA GLY A 50 30.15 -8.14 2.77
C GLY A 50 29.43 -7.62 4.02
N MET A 51 28.32 -6.90 3.86
CA MET A 51 27.49 -6.41 4.96
C MET A 51 26.47 -7.45 5.48
N LYS A 52 26.44 -8.66 4.93
CA LYS A 52 25.53 -9.70 5.42
C LYS A 52 25.92 -10.04 6.86
N CYS A 53 25.01 -9.80 7.80
CA CYS A 53 25.18 -10.22 9.19
C CYS A 53 25.13 -11.75 9.27
N SER A 54 25.62 -12.31 10.39
CA SER A 54 25.50 -13.74 10.64
C SER A 54 24.02 -14.18 10.61
N ASP A 55 23.75 -15.45 10.32
CA ASP A 55 22.38 -15.96 10.30
C ASP A 55 21.70 -15.79 11.67
N GLU A 56 22.48 -15.84 12.75
CA GLU A 56 22.04 -15.57 14.13
C GLU A 56 21.59 -14.12 14.32
N ASP A 57 22.38 -13.14 13.88
CA ASP A 57 22.00 -11.72 13.96
C ASP A 57 20.73 -11.43 13.14
N ALA A 58 20.58 -12.11 11.99
CA ALA A 58 19.41 -11.99 11.15
C ALA A 58 18.17 -12.61 11.82
N GLN A 59 18.32 -13.72 12.55
CA GLN A 59 17.26 -14.35 13.33
C GLN A 59 16.86 -13.48 14.52
N ALA A 60 17.82 -12.99 15.30
CA ALA A 60 17.57 -12.08 16.42
C ALA A 60 16.81 -10.82 16.00
N ARG A 61 17.15 -10.23 14.84
CA ARG A 61 16.40 -9.09 14.28
C ARG A 61 14.96 -9.46 13.90
N LYS A 62 14.74 -10.65 13.33
CA LYS A 62 13.40 -11.13 12.98
C LYS A 62 12.57 -11.41 14.23
N GLU A 63 13.16 -11.98 15.27
CA GLU A 63 12.49 -12.27 16.53
C GLU A 63 12.11 -10.99 17.25
N ALA A 64 13.04 -10.03 17.37
CA ALA A 64 12.74 -8.70 17.89
C ALA A 64 11.62 -7.99 17.08
N GLN A 65 11.61 -8.14 15.75
CA GLN A 65 10.54 -7.61 14.90
C GLN A 65 9.19 -8.31 15.17
N LYS A 66 9.17 -9.63 15.31
CA LYS A 66 7.96 -10.41 15.63
C LYS A 66 7.43 -10.07 17.02
N GLU A 67 8.31 -9.92 18.00
CA GLU A 67 7.94 -9.53 19.36
C GLU A 67 7.35 -8.11 19.38
N ALA A 68 7.99 -7.17 18.68
CA ALA A 68 7.45 -5.81 18.52
C ALA A 68 6.08 -5.81 17.81
N GLN A 69 5.89 -6.67 16.80
CA GLN A 69 4.60 -6.84 16.13
C GLN A 69 3.52 -7.37 17.07
N LYS A 70 3.82 -8.42 17.85
CA LYS A 70 2.88 -8.98 18.84
C LYS A 70 2.46 -7.92 19.86
N ARG A 71 3.41 -7.21 20.46
CA ARG A 71 3.12 -6.11 21.41
C ARG A 71 2.25 -5.01 20.77
N ALA A 72 2.50 -4.68 19.51
CA ALA A 72 1.70 -3.69 18.79
C ALA A 72 0.28 -4.19 18.48
N GLU A 73 0.11 -5.47 18.15
CA GLU A 73 -1.19 -6.11 17.92
C GLU A 73 -2.00 -6.22 19.21
N GLU A 74 -1.37 -6.62 20.31
CA GLU A 74 -1.98 -6.64 21.65
C GLU A 74 -2.46 -5.24 22.06
N LYS A 75 -1.62 -4.22 21.87
CA LYS A 75 -2.01 -2.83 22.13
C LYS A 75 -3.20 -2.40 21.27
N LYS A 76 -3.17 -2.71 19.96
CA LYS A 76 -4.30 -2.41 19.06
C LYS A 76 -5.58 -3.14 19.46
N ALA A 77 -5.49 -4.38 19.93
CA ALA A 77 -6.62 -5.15 20.39
C ALA A 77 -7.22 -4.54 21.68
N ALA A 78 -6.36 -4.19 22.64
CA ALA A 78 -6.78 -3.51 23.87
C ALA A 78 -7.43 -2.13 23.59
N ASP A 79 -6.84 -1.33 22.70
CA ASP A 79 -7.40 -0.04 22.30
C ASP A 79 -8.75 -0.20 21.58
N LYS A 80 -8.91 -1.26 20.77
CA LYS A 80 -10.18 -1.59 20.11
C LYS A 80 -11.25 -2.00 21.13
N GLU A 81 -10.89 -2.79 22.14
CA GLU A 81 -11.81 -3.21 23.19
C GLU A 81 -12.29 -2.03 24.04
N LYS A 82 -11.37 -1.14 24.44
CA LYS A 82 -11.71 0.11 25.15
C LYS A 82 -12.69 0.95 24.34
N ARG A 83 -12.43 1.13 23.04
CA ARG A 83 -13.31 1.89 22.15
C ARG A 83 -14.69 1.26 22.01
N LEU A 84 -14.78 -0.07 21.99
CA LEU A 84 -16.08 -0.77 21.96
C LEU A 84 -16.87 -0.53 23.26
N LYS A 85 -16.21 -0.62 24.43
CA LYS A 85 -16.84 -0.34 25.73
C LYS A 85 -17.32 1.11 25.84
N GLU A 86 -16.51 2.08 25.42
CA GLU A 86 -16.92 3.50 25.39
C GLU A 86 -18.16 3.73 24.52
N LEU A 87 -18.22 3.09 23.33
CA LEU A 87 -19.39 3.18 22.44
C LEU A 87 -20.64 2.53 23.04
N GLU A 88 -20.50 1.43 23.79
CA GLU A 88 -21.62 0.78 24.48
C GLU A 88 -22.14 1.64 25.62
N GLU A 89 -21.25 2.22 26.43
CA GLU A 89 -21.61 3.15 27.49
C GLU A 89 -22.30 4.41 26.93
N GLU A 90 -21.80 4.96 25.81
CA GLU A 90 -22.42 6.11 25.15
C GLU A 90 -23.83 5.78 24.65
N LYS A 91 -24.03 4.59 24.07
CA LYS A 91 -25.37 4.10 23.67
C LYS A 91 -26.31 3.95 24.87
N GLN A 92 -25.83 3.36 25.97
CA GLN A 92 -26.64 3.20 27.19
C GLN A 92 -27.01 4.55 27.81
N LYS A 93 -26.05 5.48 27.92
CA LYS A 93 -26.29 6.87 28.37
C LYS A 93 -27.29 7.59 27.46
N ALA A 94 -27.19 7.41 26.14
CA ALA A 94 -28.13 7.99 25.19
C ALA A 94 -29.55 7.43 25.36
N ILE A 95 -29.71 6.12 25.60
CA ILE A 95 -31.01 5.49 25.88
C ILE A 95 -31.61 6.06 27.17
N LEU A 96 -30.84 6.14 28.26
CA LEU A 96 -31.29 6.70 29.53
C LEU A 96 -31.69 8.17 29.42
N LYS A 97 -30.91 8.99 28.68
CA LYS A 97 -31.23 10.39 28.39
C LYS A 97 -32.52 10.52 27.57
N LYS A 98 -32.75 9.64 26.59
CA LYS A 98 -33.98 9.63 25.79
C LYS A 98 -35.19 9.22 26.64
N ALA A 99 -35.00 8.33 27.60
CA ALA A 99 -36.05 7.91 28.53
C ALA A 99 -36.37 9.02 29.55
N SER A 100 -35.37 9.74 30.05
CA SER A 100 -35.59 10.84 31.01
C SER A 100 -36.17 12.11 30.37
N GLY A 101 -35.87 12.38 29.10
CA GLY A 101 -36.41 13.52 28.35
C GLY A 101 -37.82 13.32 27.79
N LYS A 102 -38.51 12.21 28.13
CA LYS A 102 -39.87 11.88 27.66
C LYS A 102 -40.98 12.24 28.68
N ARG A 103 -40.64 13.06 29.68
CA ARG A 103 -41.60 13.69 30.61
C ARG A 103 -41.90 15.12 30.16
#